data_AF-A0A924RB81-F1
#
_entry.id   AF-A0A924RB81-F1
#
_cell.length_a   1.000
_cell.length_b   1.000
_cell.length_c   1.000
_cell.angle_alpha   90.00
_cell.angle_beta   90.00
_cell.angle_gamma   90.00
#
_symmetry.space_group_name_H-M   'P 1'
#
loop_
_entity.id
_entity.type
_entity.pdbx_description
1 polymer ?
#
loop_
_entity_poly.entity_id
_entity_poly.type
_entity_poly.pdbx_seq_one_letter_code
_entity_poly.pdbx_strand_id
1 'polypeptide(L)'
;MRRFSALVLVIVLACAGCTSSPDSTSKQKPTPTPTASTDGTMSLASLDIGWPRMGGTLAVPERPATPDGFDDAQLARMASTLTTWAEIGAANPDVWHGKDAAAQVAAALPTSVASTLGKLVKGSVTPQLDWANVFAPNVAVVGKPAIASAWKQTTVKDKKGRTYAMLELQTRAAYEVRVDDGPVRVIGLLREHGLSAYPDTKSDFGVSYGWQEYGAGNCTAVLDDDLVPDNDPADAVEDLAAFIEVGNGEKVVVPKLADDEKVSPDYLQRCREGSV
;
A
#
# COMPACT_ATOMS: atom_id res chain seq x y z
N MET A 1 10.28 -3.38 5.84
CA MET A 1 10.81 -3.77 4.52
C MET A 1 9.74 -3.44 3.49
N ARG A 2 9.90 -2.47 2.57
CA ARG A 2 8.72 -1.81 1.94
C ARG A 2 8.92 -1.43 0.48
N ARG A 3 7.82 -1.31 -0.28
CA ARG A 3 7.77 -1.59 -1.73
C ARG A 3 7.56 -0.35 -2.60
N PHE A 4 8.29 -0.29 -3.72
CA PHE A 4 7.89 0.47 -4.92
C PHE A 4 8.04 -0.42 -6.15
N SER A 5 6.92 -0.76 -6.78
CA SER A 5 6.91 -1.47 -8.07
C SER A 5 6.92 -0.46 -9.20
N ALA A 6 8.08 -0.27 -9.84
CA ALA A 6 8.13 0.31 -11.18
C ALA A 6 9.28 -0.26 -12.05
N LEU A 7 8.86 -0.60 -13.28
CA LEU A 7 9.59 -0.90 -14.51
C LEU A 7 10.45 -2.18 -14.56
N VAL A 8 10.01 -3.16 -15.37
CA VAL A 8 10.90 -4.17 -15.95
C VAL A 8 10.96 -4.03 -17.47
N LEU A 9 12.17 -3.69 -17.90
CA LEU A 9 12.76 -3.81 -19.23
C LEU A 9 13.18 -5.28 -19.44
N VAL A 10 12.87 -5.85 -20.61
CA VAL A 10 13.15 -7.24 -20.99
C VAL A 10 14.66 -7.47 -21.19
N ILE A 11 15.25 -8.44 -20.49
CA ILE A 11 16.49 -9.12 -20.91
C ILE A 11 16.40 -10.62 -20.56
N VAL A 12 16.60 -11.45 -21.58
CA VAL A 12 16.77 -12.91 -21.54
C VAL A 12 18.24 -13.22 -21.27
N LEU A 13 18.57 -14.20 -20.41
CA LEU A 13 19.72 -15.10 -20.60
C LEU A 13 19.67 -16.33 -19.66
N ALA A 14 20.30 -17.42 -20.10
CA ALA A 14 20.11 -18.81 -19.69
C ALA A 14 21.26 -19.40 -18.84
N CYS A 15 21.06 -20.67 -18.42
CA CYS A 15 22.00 -21.68 -17.86
C CYS A 15 22.19 -21.66 -16.33
N ALA A 16 22.47 -22.74 -15.57
CA ALA A 16 22.40 -24.21 -15.67
C ALA A 16 22.94 -24.80 -14.33
N GLY A 17 22.55 -26.03 -13.93
CA GLY A 17 23.23 -26.92 -12.94
C GLY A 17 22.58 -26.97 -11.54
N CYS A 18 21.98 -28.10 -11.07
CA CYS A 18 22.56 -29.33 -10.47
C CYS A 18 23.32 -29.02 -9.15
N THR A 19 23.11 -29.62 -7.96
CA THR A 19 22.73 -31.00 -7.56
C THR A 19 22.22 -31.05 -6.11
N SER A 20 21.34 -32.02 -5.84
CA SER A 20 20.85 -32.47 -4.52
C SER A 20 21.87 -33.31 -3.73
N SER A 21 21.82 -33.24 -2.39
CA SER A 21 21.73 -34.42 -1.50
C SER A 21 21.42 -34.08 -0.04
N PRO A 22 20.84 -35.04 0.72
CA PRO A 22 20.01 -34.80 1.91
C PRO A 22 20.70 -35.25 3.22
N ASP A 23 19.92 -35.23 4.30
CA ASP A 23 20.13 -35.81 5.64
C ASP A 23 20.84 -34.95 6.69
N SER A 24 20.02 -34.35 7.56
CA SER A 24 20.24 -34.50 9.00
C SER A 24 18.92 -34.43 9.77
N THR A 25 18.65 -35.51 10.48
CA THR A 25 17.60 -35.70 11.48
C THR A 25 17.62 -34.58 12.53
N SER A 26 16.58 -33.74 12.57
CA SER A 26 16.37 -32.80 13.67
C SER A 26 15.36 -33.36 14.66
N LYS A 27 15.82 -33.53 15.91
CA LYS A 27 14.99 -33.84 17.07
C LYS A 27 14.02 -32.69 17.30
N GLN A 28 12.73 -33.00 17.29
CA GLN A 28 11.64 -32.05 17.52
C GLN A 28 11.76 -31.46 18.95
N LYS A 29 12.12 -30.18 19.04
CA LYS A 29 12.09 -29.40 20.28
C LYS A 29 10.62 -29.12 20.63
N PRO A 30 10.19 -29.26 21.89
CA PRO A 30 8.79 -29.02 22.26
C PRO A 30 8.38 -27.58 21.96
N THR A 31 7.25 -27.42 21.27
CA THR A 31 6.63 -26.13 20.95
C THR A 31 6.21 -25.44 22.25
N PRO A 32 6.67 -24.21 22.54
CA PRO A 32 6.16 -23.46 23.68
C PRO A 32 4.70 -23.06 23.41
N THR A 33 3.81 -23.38 24.34
CA THR A 33 2.43 -22.88 24.36
C THR A 33 2.46 -21.37 24.57
N PRO A 34 1.81 -20.54 23.71
CA PRO A 34 1.73 -19.11 23.94
C PRO A 34 0.90 -18.83 25.19
N THR A 35 1.54 -18.33 26.25
CA THR A 35 0.86 -17.67 27.35
C THR A 35 0.39 -16.32 26.81
N ALA A 36 -0.92 -16.13 26.63
CA ALA A 36 -1.49 -14.84 26.25
C ALA A 36 -1.18 -13.81 27.34
N SER A 37 -0.13 -13.01 27.12
CA SER A 37 0.16 -11.85 27.94
C SER A 37 -0.70 -10.69 27.43
N THR A 38 -1.48 -10.08 28.33
CA THR A 38 -2.26 -8.85 28.09
C THR A 38 -1.39 -7.63 27.75
N ASP A 39 -0.05 -7.75 27.79
CA ASP A 39 0.94 -6.69 27.52
C ASP A 39 1.14 -6.34 26.04
N GLY A 40 0.35 -6.92 25.11
CA GLY A 40 0.52 -6.75 23.67
C GLY A 40 -0.45 -5.79 22.98
N THR A 41 -1.24 -5.00 23.71
CA THR A 41 -2.25 -4.11 23.09
C THR A 41 -1.63 -2.81 22.60
N MET A 42 -1.88 -2.48 21.34
CA MET A 42 -1.51 -1.22 20.70
C MET A 42 -2.75 -0.62 20.02
N SER A 43 -3.01 0.65 20.29
CA SER A 43 -4.18 1.39 19.79
C SER A 43 -3.73 2.69 19.12
N LEU A 44 -4.60 3.30 18.33
CA LEU A 44 -4.36 4.62 17.74
C LEU A 44 -4.20 5.69 18.82
N ALA A 45 -4.95 5.57 19.92
CA ALA A 45 -4.83 6.47 21.06
C ALA A 45 -3.47 6.36 21.76
N SER A 46 -2.95 5.13 21.94
CA SER A 46 -1.63 4.93 22.54
C SER A 46 -0.47 5.40 21.65
N LEU A 47 -0.71 5.52 20.34
CA LEU A 47 0.25 6.03 19.37
C LEU A 47 0.10 7.53 19.09
N ASP A 48 -0.80 8.22 19.80
CA ASP A 48 -1.11 9.65 19.61
C ASP A 48 -1.54 10.01 18.17
N ILE A 49 -2.25 9.10 17.50
CA ILE A 49 -2.78 9.34 16.15
C ILE A 49 -4.14 10.05 16.26
N GLY A 50 -4.09 11.38 16.18
CA GLY A 50 -5.25 12.29 16.24
C GLY A 50 -5.93 12.60 14.90
N TRP A 51 -5.66 11.83 13.83
CA TRP A 51 -6.18 12.12 12.49
C TRP A 51 -7.71 11.93 12.39
N PRO A 52 -8.37 12.53 11.37
CA PRO A 52 -9.79 12.32 11.14
C PRO A 52 -10.15 10.83 11.06
N ARG A 53 -11.13 10.42 11.86
CA ARG A 53 -11.71 9.07 11.78
C ARG A 53 -12.67 9.00 10.62
N MET A 54 -12.61 7.89 9.87
CA MET A 54 -13.44 7.69 8.69
C MET A 54 -14.94 7.70 9.04
N GLY A 55 -15.64 8.77 8.62
CA GLY A 55 -17.03 9.05 9.00
C GLY A 55 -18.08 8.67 7.95
N GLY A 56 -17.67 8.30 6.74
CA GLY A 56 -18.53 8.05 5.59
C GLY A 56 -17.79 8.36 4.29
N THR A 57 -17.35 9.61 4.13
CA THR A 57 -16.50 10.06 3.00
C THR A 57 -15.10 10.42 3.46
N LEU A 58 -14.11 10.23 2.58
CA LEU A 58 -12.72 10.55 2.88
C LEU A 58 -12.54 12.06 3.04
N ALA A 59 -11.92 12.50 4.13
CA ALA A 59 -11.52 13.89 4.30
C ALA A 59 -10.30 14.17 3.42
N VAL A 60 -10.52 14.90 2.32
CA VAL A 60 -9.47 15.27 1.37
C VAL A 60 -9.29 16.79 1.39
N PRO A 61 -8.05 17.31 1.50
CA PRO A 61 -7.80 18.74 1.42
C PRO A 61 -8.22 19.30 0.05
N GLU A 62 -8.36 20.63 -0.02
CA GLU A 62 -8.65 21.29 -1.29
C GLU A 62 -7.62 20.90 -2.36
N ARG A 63 -8.11 20.60 -3.57
CA ARG A 63 -7.26 20.25 -4.70
C ARG A 63 -6.31 21.41 -5.02
N PRO A 64 -5.05 21.14 -5.41
CA PRO A 64 -4.13 22.17 -5.89
C PRO A 64 -4.71 22.97 -7.07
N ALA A 65 -4.26 24.21 -7.20
CA ALA A 65 -4.61 25.06 -8.33
C ALA A 65 -4.14 24.46 -9.66
N THR A 66 -4.99 24.55 -10.68
CA THR A 66 -4.67 24.05 -12.02
C THR A 66 -3.42 24.74 -12.57
N PRO A 67 -2.42 23.97 -13.05
CA PRO A 67 -1.21 24.56 -13.59
C PRO A 67 -1.47 25.29 -14.90
N ASP A 68 -0.66 26.31 -15.19
CA ASP A 68 -0.80 27.13 -16.39
C ASP A 68 -0.84 26.29 -17.67
N GLY A 69 -1.81 26.59 -18.55
CA GLY A 69 -2.00 25.91 -19.82
C GLY A 69 -2.77 24.59 -19.73
N PHE A 70 -3.20 24.15 -18.55
CA PHE A 70 -4.07 22.99 -18.36
C PHE A 70 -5.54 23.40 -18.14
N ASP A 71 -6.46 22.51 -18.53
CA ASP A 71 -7.90 22.68 -18.31
C ASP A 71 -8.27 22.31 -16.88
N ASP A 72 -8.94 23.23 -16.18
CA ASP A 72 -9.37 23.01 -14.79
C ASP A 72 -10.34 21.82 -14.67
N ALA A 73 -11.22 21.65 -15.66
CA ALA A 73 -12.16 20.55 -15.68
C ALA A 73 -11.45 19.20 -15.84
N GLN A 74 -10.33 19.15 -16.57
CA GLN A 74 -9.51 17.95 -16.68
C GLN A 74 -8.90 17.56 -15.34
N LEU A 75 -8.28 18.52 -14.66
CA LEU A 75 -7.65 18.27 -13.37
C LEU A 75 -8.70 17.98 -12.27
N ALA A 76 -9.91 18.54 -12.35
CA ALA A 76 -11.01 18.21 -11.45
C ALA A 76 -11.48 16.75 -11.63
N ARG A 77 -11.55 16.25 -12.87
CA ARG A 77 -11.86 14.83 -13.15
C ARG A 77 -10.79 13.90 -12.59
N MET A 78 -9.51 14.25 -12.75
CA MET A 78 -8.41 13.49 -12.18
C MET A 78 -8.54 13.42 -10.65
N ALA A 79 -8.73 14.56 -9.98
CA ALA A 79 -8.89 14.61 -8.53
C ALA A 79 -10.10 13.80 -8.03
N SER A 80 -11.24 13.87 -8.73
CA SER A 80 -12.42 13.06 -8.41
C SER A 80 -12.14 11.56 -8.52
N THR A 81 -11.41 11.14 -9.55
CA THR A 81 -11.04 9.74 -9.76
C THR A 81 -10.10 9.25 -8.67
N LEU A 82 -9.07 10.05 -8.35
CA LEU A 82 -8.10 9.74 -7.31
C LEU A 82 -8.73 9.68 -5.91
N THR A 83 -9.67 10.60 -5.62
CA THR A 83 -10.42 10.59 -4.36
C THR A 83 -11.29 9.34 -4.24
N THR A 84 -11.97 8.95 -5.33
CA THR A 84 -12.79 7.73 -5.38
C THR A 84 -11.93 6.49 -5.15
N TRP A 85 -10.79 6.39 -5.84
CA TRP A 85 -9.86 5.28 -5.65
C TRP A 85 -9.34 5.22 -4.21
N ALA A 86 -8.88 6.35 -3.69
CA ALA A 86 -8.34 6.45 -2.34
C ALA A 86 -9.37 6.08 -1.26
N GLU A 87 -10.61 6.55 -1.40
CA GLU A 87 -11.69 6.22 -0.48
C GLU A 87 -12.00 4.72 -0.50
N ILE A 88 -12.19 4.15 -1.69
CA ILE A 88 -12.53 2.72 -1.80
C ILE A 88 -11.36 1.84 -1.32
N GLY A 89 -10.14 2.18 -1.72
CA GLY A 89 -8.94 1.41 -1.38
C GLY A 89 -8.56 1.49 0.10
N ALA A 90 -8.86 2.59 0.78
CA ALA A 90 -8.49 2.78 2.18
C ALA A 90 -9.65 2.59 3.17
N ALA A 91 -10.90 2.82 2.78
CA ALA A 91 -12.01 2.94 3.73
C ALA A 91 -13.14 1.91 3.55
N ASN A 92 -13.18 1.14 2.46
CA ASN A 92 -14.30 0.27 2.17
C ASN A 92 -14.14 -1.14 2.77
N PRO A 93 -14.96 -1.55 3.75
CA PRO A 93 -14.89 -2.89 4.35
C PRO A 93 -15.15 -4.03 3.37
N ASP A 94 -15.96 -3.81 2.34
CA ASP A 94 -16.25 -4.81 1.30
C ASP A 94 -14.99 -5.13 0.49
N VAL A 95 -14.07 -4.17 0.38
CA VAL A 95 -12.77 -4.32 -0.29
C VAL A 95 -11.76 -4.99 0.62
N TRP A 96 -11.67 -4.55 1.89
CA TRP A 96 -10.71 -5.07 2.88
C TRP A 96 -10.75 -6.59 3.05
N HIS A 97 -11.96 -7.16 3.03
CA HIS A 97 -12.21 -8.59 3.22
C HIS A 97 -12.86 -9.23 1.98
N GLY A 98 -12.84 -8.50 0.86
CA GLY A 98 -13.41 -8.96 -0.40
C GLY A 98 -12.59 -10.07 -1.03
N LYS A 99 -13.25 -10.98 -1.75
CA LYS A 99 -12.56 -12.03 -2.52
C LYS A 99 -11.81 -11.49 -3.74
N ASP A 100 -12.11 -10.27 -4.16
CA ASP A 100 -11.56 -9.62 -5.34
C ASP A 100 -11.58 -8.10 -5.16
N ALA A 101 -10.58 -7.58 -4.44
CA ALA A 101 -10.42 -6.14 -4.22
C ALA A 101 -10.19 -5.41 -5.55
N ALA A 102 -9.44 -6.04 -6.46
CA ALA A 102 -9.20 -5.52 -7.80
C ALA A 102 -10.50 -5.24 -8.57
N ALA A 103 -11.44 -6.20 -8.61
CA ALA A 103 -12.72 -6.02 -9.29
C ALA A 103 -13.56 -4.89 -8.66
N GLN A 104 -13.58 -4.79 -7.33
CA GLN A 104 -14.35 -3.76 -6.64
C GLN A 104 -13.80 -2.35 -6.90
N VAL A 105 -12.48 -2.17 -6.81
CA VAL A 105 -11.86 -0.90 -7.18
C VAL A 105 -12.08 -0.60 -8.66
N ALA A 106 -11.82 -1.57 -9.54
CA ALA A 106 -11.99 -1.39 -10.99
C ALA A 106 -13.41 -0.97 -11.38
N ALA A 107 -14.45 -1.47 -10.69
CA ALA A 107 -15.84 -1.12 -10.94
C ALA A 107 -16.16 0.35 -10.62
N ALA A 108 -15.40 0.99 -9.74
CA ALA A 108 -15.60 2.37 -9.34
C ALA A 108 -14.73 3.38 -10.11
N LEU A 109 -13.75 2.91 -10.87
CA LEU A 109 -12.86 3.77 -11.65
C LEU A 109 -13.32 3.89 -13.11
N PRO A 110 -12.96 4.99 -13.81
CA PRO A 110 -13.10 5.05 -15.25
C PRO A 110 -12.41 3.85 -15.91
N THR A 111 -13.05 3.27 -16.94
CA THR A 111 -12.57 2.04 -17.59
C THR A 111 -11.13 2.14 -18.10
N SER A 112 -10.71 3.31 -18.58
CA SER A 112 -9.32 3.56 -19.02
C SER A 112 -8.33 3.46 -17.87
N VAL A 113 -8.66 4.02 -16.71
CA VAL A 113 -7.85 3.99 -15.50
C VAL A 113 -7.76 2.57 -14.97
N ALA A 114 -8.90 1.89 -14.79
CA ALA A 114 -8.94 0.51 -14.32
C ALA A 114 -8.16 -0.44 -15.24
N SER A 115 -8.31 -0.30 -16.56
CA SER A 115 -7.57 -1.13 -17.52
C SER A 115 -6.06 -0.87 -17.47
N THR A 116 -5.64 0.38 -17.31
CA THR A 116 -4.22 0.74 -17.24
C THR A 116 -3.61 0.23 -15.92
N LEU A 117 -4.29 0.46 -14.80
CA LEU A 117 -3.89 -0.05 -13.49
C LEU A 117 -3.76 -1.57 -13.52
N GLY A 118 -4.77 -2.28 -14.01
CA GLY A 118 -4.74 -3.75 -14.13
C GLY A 118 -3.59 -4.29 -14.99
N LYS A 119 -3.08 -3.51 -15.94
CA LYS A 119 -1.86 -3.87 -16.69
C LYS A 119 -0.60 -3.60 -15.88
N LEU A 120 -0.56 -2.53 -15.10
CA LEU A 120 0.62 -2.15 -14.30
C LEU A 120 0.85 -3.11 -13.13
N VAL A 121 -0.22 -3.51 -12.43
CA VAL A 121 -0.15 -4.46 -11.30
C VAL A 121 0.11 -5.90 -11.77
N LYS A 122 -0.01 -6.18 -13.07
CA LYS A 122 0.19 -7.52 -13.62
C LYS A 122 1.66 -7.94 -13.48
N GLY A 123 1.92 -8.88 -12.59
CA GLY A 123 3.27 -9.34 -12.25
C GLY A 123 3.84 -8.70 -10.99
N SER A 124 3.05 -7.90 -10.27
CA SER A 124 3.36 -7.55 -8.89
C SER A 124 3.36 -8.80 -8.01
N VAL A 125 4.19 -8.77 -6.97
CA VAL A 125 4.23 -9.82 -5.92
C VAL A 125 2.91 -9.85 -5.15
N THR A 126 2.26 -8.70 -5.02
CA THR A 126 1.04 -8.48 -4.23
C THR A 126 0.00 -7.73 -5.03
N PRO A 127 -0.62 -8.41 -6.00
CA PRO A 127 -1.53 -7.77 -6.94
C PRO A 127 -2.75 -7.17 -6.26
N GLN A 128 -3.36 -7.79 -5.25
CA GLN A 128 -4.53 -7.25 -4.53
C GLN A 128 -4.14 -6.02 -3.71
N LEU A 129 -3.02 -6.07 -2.98
CA LEU A 129 -2.53 -4.91 -2.24
C LEU A 129 -2.13 -3.75 -3.14
N ASP A 130 -1.80 -3.97 -4.41
CA ASP A 130 -1.58 -2.86 -5.33
C ASP A 130 -2.86 -2.08 -5.68
N TRP A 131 -4.05 -2.69 -5.52
CA TRP A 131 -5.33 -2.01 -5.74
C TRP A 131 -5.87 -1.31 -4.49
N ALA A 132 -5.77 -1.97 -3.33
CA ALA A 132 -6.43 -1.55 -2.10
C ALA A 132 -5.81 -2.18 -0.86
N ASN A 133 -6.18 -1.69 0.33
CA ASN A 133 -5.83 -2.36 1.57
C ASN A 133 -6.67 -3.63 1.71
N VAL A 134 -5.99 -4.77 1.86
CA VAL A 134 -6.59 -6.09 2.00
C VAL A 134 -6.02 -6.72 3.25
N PHE A 135 -6.89 -7.22 4.13
CA PHE A 135 -6.49 -7.83 5.39
C PHE A 135 -6.73 -9.33 5.34
N ALA A 136 -5.92 -10.09 6.08
CA ALA A 136 -6.09 -11.53 6.13
C ALA A 136 -7.49 -11.90 6.67
N PRO A 137 -8.06 -13.07 6.31
CA PRO A 137 -9.40 -13.45 6.73
C PRO A 137 -9.62 -13.50 8.25
N ASN A 138 -8.56 -13.75 9.02
CA ASN A 138 -8.59 -13.78 10.49
C ASN A 138 -8.23 -12.42 11.14
N VAL A 139 -8.00 -11.38 10.34
CA VAL A 139 -7.73 -10.03 10.82
C VAL A 139 -9.00 -9.21 10.72
N ALA A 140 -9.53 -8.74 11.85
CA ALA A 140 -10.68 -7.86 11.90
C ALA A 140 -10.24 -6.42 12.13
N VAL A 141 -10.70 -5.48 11.29
CA VAL A 141 -10.55 -4.04 11.56
C VAL A 141 -11.52 -3.63 12.67
N VAL A 142 -10.97 -3.01 13.72
CA VAL A 142 -11.71 -2.56 14.89
C VAL A 142 -12.10 -1.10 14.72
N GLY A 143 -13.40 -0.82 14.74
CA GLY A 143 -13.92 0.54 14.67
C GLY A 143 -13.66 1.20 13.31
N LYS A 144 -13.34 2.50 13.34
CA LYS A 144 -13.13 3.31 12.14
C LYS A 144 -11.64 3.64 12.00
N PRO A 145 -11.04 3.46 10.82
CA PRO A 145 -9.65 3.86 10.60
C PRO A 145 -9.48 5.37 10.74
N ALA A 146 -8.29 5.80 11.15
CA ALA A 146 -7.88 7.19 11.12
C ALA A 146 -7.16 7.44 9.79
N ILE A 147 -7.65 8.37 8.98
CA ILE A 147 -7.11 8.59 7.63
C ILE A 147 -6.79 10.08 7.42
N ALA A 148 -5.53 10.38 7.13
CA ALA A 148 -5.07 11.67 6.63
C ALA A 148 -4.75 11.59 5.14
N SER A 149 -4.78 12.72 4.43
CA SER A 149 -4.45 12.74 3.01
C SER A 149 -3.75 14.04 2.59
N ALA A 150 -2.99 13.97 1.49
CA ALA A 150 -2.25 15.09 0.94
C ALA A 150 -2.19 15.03 -0.59
N TRP A 151 -2.23 16.20 -1.23
CA TRP A 151 -2.05 16.34 -2.67
C TRP A 151 -0.62 16.66 -3.04
N LYS A 152 -0.21 16.20 -4.23
CA LYS A 152 0.97 16.69 -4.94
C LYS A 152 0.62 16.89 -6.39
N GLN A 153 0.96 18.07 -6.90
CA GLN A 153 0.83 18.41 -8.30
C GLN A 153 2.22 18.75 -8.83
N THR A 154 2.58 18.15 -9.94
CA THR A 154 3.82 18.47 -10.64
C THR A 154 3.58 18.62 -12.13
N THR A 155 4.44 19.40 -12.78
CA THR A 155 4.49 19.55 -14.23
C THR A 155 5.80 18.98 -14.71
N VAL A 156 5.75 17.95 -15.56
CA VAL A 156 6.90 17.15 -15.95
C VAL A 156 7.02 17.13 -17.47
N LYS A 157 8.23 17.00 -18.00
CA LYS A 157 8.47 16.78 -19.43
C LYS A 157 8.68 15.30 -19.72
N ASP A 158 8.00 14.79 -20.74
CA ASP A 158 8.24 13.46 -21.27
C ASP A 158 9.58 13.38 -22.03
N LYS A 159 9.94 12.18 -22.51
CA LYS A 159 11.17 11.96 -23.29
C LYS A 159 11.19 12.72 -24.64
N LYS A 160 10.05 13.20 -25.11
CA LYS A 160 9.89 14.01 -26.34
C LYS A 160 9.82 15.50 -26.04
N GLY A 161 10.01 15.92 -24.78
CA GLY A 161 9.94 17.30 -24.34
C GLY A 161 8.51 17.85 -24.20
N ARG A 162 7.47 17.03 -24.37
CA ARG A 162 6.09 17.44 -24.14
C ARG A 162 5.82 17.54 -22.65
N THR A 163 5.14 18.60 -22.26
CA THR A 163 4.81 18.87 -20.86
C THR A 163 3.49 18.20 -20.50
N TYR A 164 3.44 17.49 -19.37
CA TYR A 164 2.22 16.93 -18.80
C TYR A 164 2.10 17.29 -17.32
N ALA A 165 0.87 17.34 -16.82
CA ALA A 165 0.58 17.49 -15.40
C ALA A 165 0.43 16.10 -14.78
N MET A 166 1.00 15.91 -13.59
CA MET A 166 0.81 14.74 -12.75
C MET A 166 0.18 15.20 -11.43
N LEU A 167 -0.97 14.62 -11.12
CA LEU A 167 -1.69 14.84 -9.86
C LEU A 167 -1.64 13.53 -9.07
N GLU A 168 -1.23 13.63 -7.82
CA GLU A 168 -1.08 12.52 -6.89
C GLU A 168 -1.88 12.80 -5.61
N LEU A 169 -2.68 11.84 -5.17
CA LEU A 169 -3.31 11.82 -3.85
C LEU A 169 -2.65 10.76 -3.01
N GLN A 170 -2.06 11.17 -1.88
CA GLN A 170 -1.54 10.26 -0.89
C GLN A 170 -2.51 10.11 0.28
N THR A 171 -2.79 8.89 0.72
CA THR A 171 -3.51 8.60 1.98
C THR A 171 -2.58 7.96 2.99
N ARG A 172 -2.70 8.35 4.26
CA ARG A 172 -2.13 7.67 5.43
C ARG A 172 -3.27 7.13 6.26
N ALA A 173 -3.47 5.82 6.19
CA ALA A 173 -4.56 5.15 6.88
C ALA A 173 -4.01 4.29 8.02
N ALA A 174 -4.47 4.56 9.24
CA ALA A 174 -4.13 3.80 10.44
C ALA A 174 -5.33 2.98 10.88
N TYR A 175 -5.14 1.68 11.04
CA TYR A 175 -6.16 0.70 11.38
C TYR A 175 -5.87 0.10 12.75
N GLU A 176 -6.82 0.17 13.67
CA GLU A 176 -6.84 -0.78 14.79
C GLU A 176 -7.34 -2.12 14.25
N VAL A 177 -6.62 -3.19 14.54
CA VAL A 177 -6.95 -4.54 14.08
C VAL A 177 -6.85 -5.56 15.20
N ARG A 178 -7.51 -6.71 15.05
CA ARG A 178 -7.33 -7.89 15.89
C ARG A 178 -7.13 -9.11 15.02
N VAL A 179 -6.19 -9.97 15.40
CA VAL A 179 -6.08 -11.32 14.85
C VAL A 179 -6.91 -12.23 15.75
N ASP A 180 -7.94 -12.85 15.20
CA ASP A 180 -8.92 -13.63 15.97
C ASP A 180 -9.44 -12.83 17.20
N ASP A 181 -9.43 -13.42 18.39
CA ASP A 181 -9.78 -12.77 19.67
C ASP A 181 -8.56 -12.15 20.39
N GLY A 182 -7.47 -11.91 19.66
CA GLY A 182 -6.22 -11.38 20.18
C GLY A 182 -6.28 -9.90 20.64
N PRO A 183 -5.15 -9.38 21.14
CA PRO A 183 -5.05 -7.98 21.51
C PRO A 183 -5.24 -7.06 20.30
N VAL A 184 -5.68 -5.83 20.54
CA VAL A 184 -5.71 -4.81 19.47
C VAL A 184 -4.27 -4.49 19.06
N ARG A 185 -4.03 -4.39 17.76
CA ARG A 185 -2.78 -3.94 17.14
C ARG A 185 -3.08 -2.78 16.19
N VAL A 186 -2.03 -2.11 15.72
CA VAL A 186 -2.17 -1.07 14.70
C VAL A 186 -1.40 -1.45 13.44
N ILE A 187 -2.05 -1.27 12.29
CA ILE A 187 -1.41 -1.32 10.98
C ILE A 187 -1.55 0.06 10.33
N GLY A 188 -0.46 0.62 9.82
CA GLY A 188 -0.44 1.88 9.07
C GLY A 188 -0.18 1.63 7.59
N LEU A 189 -0.95 2.25 6.70
CA LEU A 189 -0.76 2.17 5.24
C LEU A 189 -0.59 3.57 4.66
N LEU A 190 0.54 3.80 4.03
CA LEU A 190 0.78 4.92 3.13
C LEU A 190 0.44 4.46 1.71
N ARG A 191 -0.44 5.16 1.00
CA ARG A 191 -0.79 4.87 -0.39
C ARG A 191 -0.71 6.11 -1.23
N GLU A 192 -0.16 6.00 -2.43
CA GLU A 192 -0.17 7.03 -3.45
C GLU A 192 -0.99 6.55 -4.65
N HIS A 193 -1.85 7.43 -5.15
CA HIS A 193 -2.62 7.24 -6.36
C HIS A 193 -2.34 8.42 -7.27
N GLY A 194 -1.93 8.19 -8.51
CA GLY A 194 -1.57 9.25 -9.43
C GLY A 194 -2.17 9.10 -10.81
N LEU A 195 -2.53 10.24 -11.39
CA LEU A 195 -2.95 10.37 -12.79
C LEU A 195 -2.09 11.41 -13.48
N SER A 196 -1.83 11.18 -14.76
CA SER A 196 -1.10 12.13 -15.62
C SER A 196 -1.88 12.46 -16.88
N ALA A 197 -1.84 13.72 -17.30
CA ALA A 197 -2.55 14.19 -18.48
C ALA A 197 -1.80 15.30 -19.23
N TYR A 198 -1.96 15.35 -20.55
CA TYR A 198 -1.43 16.44 -21.38
C TYR A 198 -2.44 17.59 -21.44
N PRO A 199 -1.98 18.84 -21.64
CA PRO A 199 -2.87 20.01 -21.65
C PRO A 199 -3.85 20.00 -22.84
N ASP A 200 -3.49 19.31 -23.92
CA ASP A 200 -4.26 19.23 -25.16
C ASP A 200 -5.14 17.96 -25.26
N THR A 201 -5.26 17.18 -24.17
CA THR A 201 -6.07 15.95 -24.14
C THR A 201 -7.29 16.09 -23.23
N LYS A 202 -8.35 15.35 -23.55
CA LYS A 202 -9.52 15.22 -22.65
C LYS A 202 -9.42 14.02 -21.71
N SER A 203 -8.53 13.09 -22.03
CA SER A 203 -8.21 11.89 -21.27
C SER A 203 -6.90 12.05 -20.51
N ASP A 204 -6.87 11.44 -19.34
CA ASP A 204 -5.65 10.98 -18.68
C ASP A 204 -4.96 9.91 -19.54
N PHE A 205 -3.62 9.88 -19.50
CA PHE A 205 -2.81 8.90 -20.24
C PHE A 205 -1.94 8.04 -19.33
N GLY A 206 -1.65 8.51 -18.12
CA GLY A 206 -0.77 7.83 -17.17
C GLY A 206 -1.50 7.53 -15.88
N VAL A 207 -1.27 6.34 -15.34
CA VAL A 207 -1.64 5.93 -13.99
C VAL A 207 -0.35 5.61 -13.25
N SER A 208 -0.19 6.14 -12.03
CA SER A 208 0.87 5.76 -11.10
C SER A 208 0.26 5.34 -9.77
N TYR A 209 0.98 4.50 -9.04
CA TYR A 209 0.59 4.10 -7.69
C TYR A 209 1.81 3.65 -6.90
N GLY A 210 1.64 3.60 -5.59
CA GLY A 210 2.60 3.03 -4.66
C GLY A 210 1.96 2.83 -3.30
N TRP A 211 2.48 1.90 -2.52
CA TRP A 211 2.00 1.70 -1.16
C TRP A 211 3.09 1.15 -0.25
N GLN A 212 2.92 1.41 1.04
CA GLN A 212 3.86 1.06 2.08
C GLN A 212 3.09 0.78 3.38
N GLU A 213 3.28 -0.42 3.92
CA GLU A 213 2.66 -0.96 5.12
C GLU A 213 3.56 -0.80 6.34
N TYR A 214 2.98 -0.54 7.51
CA TYR A 214 3.61 -0.31 8.80
C TYR A 214 2.93 -1.09 9.92
N GLY A 215 3.73 -1.66 10.83
CA GLY A 215 3.25 -2.56 11.87
C GLY A 215 2.61 -3.85 11.33
N ALA A 216 2.98 -4.25 10.10
CA ALA A 216 2.46 -5.43 9.42
C ALA A 216 3.56 -6.44 9.09
N GLY A 217 3.20 -7.73 9.11
CA GLY A 217 4.09 -8.83 8.77
C GLY A 217 4.48 -8.83 7.29
N ASN A 218 5.71 -8.40 6.99
CA ASN A 218 6.21 -8.26 5.62
C ASN A 218 6.15 -9.58 4.81
N CYS A 219 6.47 -10.72 5.43
CA CYS A 219 6.40 -12.02 4.75
C CYS A 219 4.96 -12.41 4.43
N THR A 220 4.01 -12.18 5.33
CA THR A 220 2.59 -12.45 5.08
C THR A 220 2.08 -11.61 3.92
N ALA A 221 2.36 -10.30 3.94
CA ALA A 221 2.04 -9.44 2.82
C ALA A 221 2.64 -9.97 1.51
N VAL A 222 3.91 -10.39 1.48
CA VAL A 222 4.55 -10.93 0.26
C VAL A 222 3.96 -12.26 -0.21
N LEU A 223 3.69 -13.18 0.71
CA LEU A 223 3.32 -14.56 0.38
C LEU A 223 1.83 -14.72 0.13
N ASP A 224 1.02 -14.01 0.90
CA ASP A 224 -0.43 -14.21 0.99
C ASP A 224 -1.23 -13.03 0.42
N ASP A 225 -0.55 -11.92 0.07
CA ASP A 225 -1.16 -10.71 -0.51
C ASP A 225 -2.23 -10.08 0.39
N ASP A 226 -1.98 -10.16 1.71
CA ASP A 226 -2.84 -9.61 2.74
C ASP A 226 -2.04 -9.01 3.91
N LEU A 227 -2.72 -8.14 4.67
CA LEU A 227 -2.15 -7.46 5.81
C LEU A 227 -2.48 -8.24 7.10
N VAL A 228 -1.43 -8.62 7.83
CA VAL A 228 -1.49 -9.18 9.19
C VAL A 228 -0.60 -8.31 10.07
N PRO A 229 -0.99 -7.98 11.32
CA PRO A 229 -0.15 -7.18 12.19
C PRO A 229 1.14 -7.92 12.54
N ASP A 230 2.19 -7.17 12.87
CA ASP A 230 3.45 -7.78 13.29
C ASP A 230 3.27 -8.60 14.58
N ASN A 231 3.97 -9.74 14.62
CA ASN A 231 4.02 -10.61 15.78
C ASN A 231 4.85 -9.98 16.91
N ASP A 232 5.84 -9.14 16.60
CA ASP A 232 6.62 -8.39 17.60
C ASP A 232 6.07 -6.96 17.81
N PRO A 233 5.55 -6.63 19.01
CA PRO A 233 5.04 -5.29 19.29
C PRO A 233 6.11 -4.20 19.29
N ALA A 234 7.35 -4.50 19.68
CA ALA A 234 8.41 -3.48 19.77
C ALA A 234 8.83 -3.03 18.38
N ASP A 235 9.04 -4.00 17.47
CA ASP A 235 9.32 -3.73 16.06
C ASP A 235 8.17 -2.95 15.42
N ALA A 236 6.92 -3.31 15.73
CA ALA A 236 5.75 -2.57 15.25
C ALA A 236 5.74 -1.11 15.72
N VAL A 237 6.11 -0.81 16.98
CA VAL A 237 6.15 0.58 17.48
C VAL A 237 7.21 1.41 16.77
N GLU A 238 8.43 0.89 16.63
CA GLU A 238 9.52 1.58 15.93
C GLU A 238 9.10 1.89 14.49
N ASP A 239 8.51 0.90 13.85
CA ASP A 239 8.07 0.98 12.48
C ASP A 239 6.94 2.03 12.30
N LEU A 240 5.93 2.00 13.17
CA LEU A 240 4.84 2.96 13.17
C LEU A 240 5.28 4.39 13.52
N ALA A 241 6.39 4.60 14.21
CA ALA A 241 6.90 5.95 14.48
C ALA A 241 7.19 6.72 13.19
N ALA A 242 7.84 6.06 12.20
CA ALA A 242 8.10 6.65 10.89
C ALA A 242 6.79 6.93 10.12
N PHE A 243 5.80 6.05 10.25
CA PHE A 243 4.48 6.25 9.66
C PHE A 243 3.79 7.51 10.22
N ILE A 244 3.82 7.66 11.54
CA ILE A 244 3.17 8.77 12.25
C ILE A 244 3.81 10.09 11.87
N GLU A 245 5.15 10.14 11.76
CA GLU A 245 5.87 11.31 11.27
C GLU A 245 5.39 11.73 9.87
N VAL A 246 5.31 10.77 8.93
CA VAL A 246 4.81 11.04 7.57
C VAL A 246 3.34 11.45 7.58
N GLY A 247 2.51 10.79 8.40
CA GLY A 247 1.08 11.03 8.44
C GLY A 247 0.67 12.36 9.05
N ASN A 248 1.49 12.89 9.97
CA ASN A 248 1.35 14.25 10.51
C ASN A 248 1.80 15.35 9.54
N GLY A 249 2.48 15.00 8.44
CA GLY A 249 2.92 15.94 7.42
C GLY A 249 1.82 16.36 6.43
N GLU A 250 1.81 17.63 6.04
CA GLU A 250 0.84 18.17 5.07
C GLU A 250 1.18 17.86 3.59
N LYS A 251 2.41 17.42 3.33
CA LYS A 251 2.92 17.20 1.97
C LYS A 251 2.95 15.72 1.65
N VAL A 252 2.75 15.36 0.38
CA VAL A 252 3.06 14.02 -0.10
C VAL A 252 4.54 13.76 0.13
N VAL A 253 4.83 12.71 0.90
CA VAL A 253 6.19 12.23 1.15
C VAL A 253 6.21 10.78 0.70
N VAL A 254 7.07 10.48 -0.24
CA VAL A 254 7.44 9.11 -0.57
C VAL A 254 8.81 8.89 0.07
N PRO A 255 8.89 8.17 1.20
CA PRO A 255 10.18 7.83 1.78
C PRO A 255 11.03 7.16 0.70
N LYS A 256 12.25 7.67 0.50
CA LYS A 256 13.15 7.07 -0.48
C LYS A 256 13.63 5.74 0.08
N LEU A 257 13.29 4.65 -0.61
CA LEU A 257 13.84 3.34 -0.33
C LEU A 257 15.30 3.27 -0.79
N ALA A 258 16.14 2.55 -0.05
CA ALA A 258 17.48 2.22 -0.49
C ALA A 258 17.44 1.26 -1.69
N ASP A 259 18.51 1.24 -2.49
CA ASP A 259 18.52 0.55 -3.79
C ASP A 259 18.39 -1.00 -3.67
N ASP A 260 18.64 -1.54 -2.48
CA ASP A 260 18.52 -2.96 -2.11
C ASP A 260 17.15 -3.35 -1.53
N GLU A 261 16.21 -2.41 -1.41
CA GLU A 261 14.91 -2.60 -0.73
C GLU A 261 13.74 -2.98 -1.65
N LYS A 262 14.01 -3.35 -2.91
CA LYS A 262 13.00 -4.04 -3.74
C LYS A 262 12.83 -5.47 -3.22
N VAL A 263 11.61 -6.02 -3.29
CA VAL A 263 11.37 -7.44 -2.96
C VAL A 263 12.25 -8.29 -3.88
N SER A 264 13.38 -8.73 -3.33
CA SER A 264 14.34 -9.53 -4.06
C SER A 264 13.84 -10.97 -4.10
N PRO A 265 14.19 -11.74 -5.16
CA PRO A 265 13.94 -13.17 -5.19
C PRO A 265 14.46 -13.87 -3.92
N ASP A 266 15.60 -13.39 -3.39
CA ASP A 266 16.20 -13.91 -2.17
C ASP A 266 15.33 -13.64 -0.93
N TYR A 267 14.74 -12.45 -0.79
CA TYR A 267 13.83 -12.16 0.32
C TYR A 267 12.57 -13.03 0.24
N LEU A 268 11.96 -13.12 -0.94
CA LEU A 268 10.82 -14.00 -1.18
C LEU A 268 11.15 -15.46 -0.84
N GLN A 269 12.35 -15.92 -1.21
CA GLN A 269 12.83 -17.25 -0.88
C GLN A 269 13.02 -17.44 0.62
N ARG A 270 13.60 -16.47 1.33
CA ARG A 270 13.73 -16.53 2.79
C ARG A 270 12.38 -16.58 3.50
N CYS A 271 11.39 -15.81 3.04
CA CYS A 271 10.03 -15.89 3.57
C CYS A 271 9.44 -17.30 3.40
N ARG A 272 9.65 -17.93 2.24
CA ARG A 272 9.20 -19.31 1.99
C ARG A 272 9.92 -20.34 2.85
N GLU A 273 11.18 -20.09 3.18
CA GLU A 273 12.01 -20.95 4.02
C GLU A 273 11.82 -20.70 5.52
N GLY A 274 11.10 -19.65 5.91
CA GLY A 274 10.95 -19.23 7.30
C GLY A 274 12.25 -18.70 7.92
N SER A 275 13.14 -18.13 7.10
CA SER A 275 14.49 -17.67 7.47
C SER A 275 14.62 -16.14 7.53
N VAL A 276 13.51 -15.43 7.75
CA VAL A 276 13.42 -13.97 7.88
C VAL A 276 13.46 -13.54 9.33
#